data_AF-A0A7C5I4M5-F1
#
_entry.id   AF-A0A7C5I4M5-F1
#
_cell.length_a   1.000
_cell.length_b   1.000
_cell.length_c   1.000
_cell.angle_alpha   90.00
_cell.angle_beta   90.00
_cell.angle_gamma   90.00
#
_symmetry.space_group_name_H-M   'P 1'
#
loop_
_entity.id
_entity.type
_entity.pdbx_description
1 polymer ?
#
loop_
_entity_poly.entity_id
_entity_poly.type
_entity_poly.pdbx_seq_one_letter_code
_entity_poly.pdbx_strand_id
1 'polypeptide(L)'
;NVEIDEQKLHPFVIDAVEKYKEEISKERERQAKIKEKYGLKSLEYLIGELDAELVELYERQAREEKVELPIRNKEEQKRRYEEAKRVLEEEIKQEQSLSISMPELLTVIHVIPERSDMVEDEEIERMGMEIAMKYEKAQGRMPEDVSNENLGFDIRSKGKSKEEIRYIEVKARAKEGDVALTPNEWFKAKRFKESYWLYVVANVVMNPTLYIINNPAENLSVEEKIKVVRFLVPVDVWKGKGVKA
;
A
#
# COMPACT_ATOMS: atom_id res chain seq x y z
N ASN A 1 12.58 6.75 23.94
CA ASN A 1 11.31 6.13 24.37
C ASN A 1 10.22 7.17 24.36
N VAL A 2 9.31 7.09 23.39
CA VAL A 2 8.07 7.89 23.42
C VAL A 2 7.12 7.12 24.33
N GLU A 3 6.74 7.73 25.44
CA GLU A 3 5.73 7.18 26.34
C GLU A 3 4.37 7.35 25.63
N ILE A 4 3.76 6.23 25.21
CA ILE A 4 2.48 6.24 24.50
C ILE A 4 1.39 6.32 25.56
N ASP A 5 0.71 7.46 25.61
CA ASP A 5 -0.48 7.65 26.43
C ASP A 5 -1.69 7.12 25.66
N GLU A 6 -2.07 5.86 25.93
CA GLU A 6 -3.23 5.20 25.31
C GLU A 6 -4.52 6.01 25.47
N GLN A 7 -4.66 6.78 26.57
CA GLN A 7 -5.83 7.62 26.82
C GLN A 7 -6.01 8.72 25.78
N LYS A 8 -4.92 9.19 25.16
CA LYS A 8 -4.97 10.19 24.09
C LYS A 8 -5.34 9.61 22.72
N LEU A 9 -5.17 8.30 22.53
CA LEU A 9 -5.49 7.62 21.27
C LEU A 9 -6.96 7.20 21.18
N HIS A 10 -7.59 6.93 22.33
CA HIS A 10 -8.98 6.49 22.39
C HIS A 10 -9.97 7.36 21.60
N PRO A 11 -9.97 8.70 21.70
CA PRO A 11 -10.92 9.53 20.95
C PRO A 11 -10.78 9.38 19.43
N PHE A 12 -9.54 9.28 18.93
CA PHE A 12 -9.28 9.12 17.50
C PHE A 12 -9.74 7.75 16.98
N VAL A 13 -9.47 6.70 17.76
CA VAL A 13 -9.88 5.33 17.42
C VAL A 13 -11.40 5.21 17.47
N ILE A 14 -12.06 5.80 18.46
CA ILE A 14 -13.53 5.83 18.56
C ILE A 14 -14.13 6.52 17.34
N ASP A 15 -13.66 7.72 16.98
CA ASP A 15 -14.15 8.46 15.80
C ASP A 15 -13.96 7.67 14.49
N ALA A 16 -12.81 7.02 14.31
CA ALA A 16 -12.54 6.20 13.13
C ALA A 16 -13.49 5.00 13.04
N VAL A 17 -13.73 4.34 14.17
CA VAL A 17 -14.63 3.17 14.25
C VAL A 17 -16.10 3.58 14.11
N GLU A 18 -16.50 4.74 14.62
CA GLU A 18 -17.82 5.31 14.42
C GLU A 18 -18.09 5.63 12.94
N LYS A 19 -17.14 6.27 12.26
CA LYS A 19 -17.22 6.53 10.81
C LYS A 19 -17.36 5.23 10.02
N TYR A 20 -16.57 4.22 10.36
CA TYR A 20 -16.67 2.91 9.72
C TYR A 20 -18.05 2.27 9.96
N LYS A 21 -18.59 2.37 11.18
CA LYS A 21 -19.95 1.91 11.49
C LYS A 21 -21.00 2.60 10.63
N GLU A 22 -20.89 3.91 10.43
CA GLU A 22 -21.83 4.66 9.59
C GLU A 22 -21.81 4.17 8.14
N GLU A 23 -20.63 3.90 7.58
CA GLU A 23 -20.49 3.34 6.23
C GLU A 23 -21.17 1.96 6.12
N ILE A 24 -20.90 1.07 7.07
CA ILE A 24 -21.52 -0.26 7.11
C ILE A 24 -23.03 -0.14 7.32
N SER A 25 -23.50 0.78 8.16
CA SER A 25 -24.94 1.02 8.40
C SER A 25 -25.67 1.42 7.13
N LYS A 26 -25.11 2.34 6.35
CA LYS A 26 -25.70 2.78 5.07
C LYS A 26 -25.84 1.62 4.08
N GLU A 27 -24.82 0.77 3.98
CA GLU A 27 -24.89 -0.40 3.10
C GLU A 27 -25.89 -1.45 3.62
N ARG A 28 -25.94 -1.72 4.93
CA ARG A 28 -26.93 -2.63 5.52
C ARG A 28 -28.36 -2.14 5.32
N GLU A 29 -28.63 -0.85 5.50
CA GLU A 29 -29.94 -0.25 5.21
C GLU A 29 -30.33 -0.41 3.74
N ARG A 30 -29.39 -0.23 2.82
CA ARG A 30 -29.62 -0.42 1.39
C ARG A 30 -29.98 -1.86 1.08
N GLN A 31 -29.24 -2.83 1.62
CA GLN A 31 -29.51 -4.26 1.42
C GLN A 31 -30.87 -4.67 2.02
N ALA A 32 -31.18 -4.18 3.22
CA ALA A 32 -32.49 -4.38 3.85
C ALA A 32 -33.63 -3.88 2.95
N LYS A 33 -33.54 -2.66 2.43
CA LYS A 33 -34.55 -2.10 1.50
C LYS A 33 -34.73 -2.94 0.24
N ILE A 34 -33.66 -3.53 -0.29
CA ILE A 34 -33.73 -4.44 -1.43
C ILE A 34 -34.45 -5.73 -1.05
N LYS A 35 -34.09 -6.36 0.08
CA LYS A 35 -34.74 -7.58 0.57
C LYS A 35 -36.22 -7.35 0.91
N GLU A 36 -36.58 -6.23 1.50
CA GLU A 36 -37.98 -5.84 1.73
C GLU A 36 -38.73 -5.67 0.41
N LYS A 37 -38.17 -4.91 -0.53
CA LYS A 37 -38.83 -4.57 -1.79
C LYS A 37 -39.04 -5.78 -2.70
N TYR A 38 -38.08 -6.70 -2.76
CA TYR A 38 -38.11 -7.81 -3.71
C TYR A 38 -38.40 -9.15 -3.03
N GLY A 39 -37.82 -9.42 -1.86
CA GLY A 39 -38.04 -10.67 -1.13
C GLY A 39 -39.40 -10.71 -0.45
N LEU A 40 -39.67 -9.79 0.48
CA LEU A 40 -40.94 -9.79 1.22
C LEU A 40 -42.14 -9.58 0.31
N LYS A 41 -42.09 -8.59 -0.59
CA LYS A 41 -43.20 -8.36 -1.53
C LYS A 41 -43.47 -9.56 -2.45
N SER A 42 -42.43 -10.28 -2.87
CA SER A 42 -42.63 -11.50 -3.68
C SER A 42 -43.29 -12.61 -2.88
N LEU A 43 -42.89 -12.81 -1.62
CA LEU A 43 -43.52 -13.80 -0.76
C LEU A 43 -44.97 -13.44 -0.44
N GLU A 44 -45.26 -12.17 -0.15
CA GLU A 44 -46.62 -11.67 0.04
C GLU A 44 -47.50 -11.91 -1.18
N TYR A 45 -46.98 -11.62 -2.37
CA TYR A 45 -47.69 -11.90 -3.63
C TYR A 45 -47.97 -13.40 -3.79
N LEU A 46 -46.97 -14.26 -3.61
CA LEU A 46 -47.12 -15.72 -3.75
C LEU A 46 -48.10 -16.32 -2.73
N ILE A 47 -48.11 -15.82 -1.50
CA ILE A 47 -49.07 -16.21 -0.46
C ILE A 47 -50.48 -15.78 -0.88
N GLY A 48 -50.64 -14.55 -1.38
CA GLY A 48 -51.93 -14.05 -1.87
C GLY A 48 -52.50 -14.85 -3.04
N GLU A 49 -51.65 -15.25 -4.00
CA GLU A 49 -52.07 -16.13 -5.10
C GLU A 49 -52.54 -17.50 -4.59
N LEU A 50 -51.79 -18.12 -3.67
CA LEU A 50 -52.19 -19.39 -3.06
C LEU A 50 -53.50 -19.28 -2.27
N ASP A 51 -53.73 -18.15 -1.60
CA ASP A 51 -54.99 -17.89 -0.90
C ASP A 51 -56.18 -17.81 -1.88
N ALA A 52 -56.01 -17.11 -3.00
CA ALA A 52 -57.04 -17.05 -4.03
C ALA A 52 -57.35 -18.44 -4.62
N GLU A 53 -56.32 -19.24 -4.92
CA GLU A 53 -56.49 -20.61 -5.43
C GLU A 53 -57.14 -21.54 -4.39
N LEU A 54 -56.80 -21.40 -3.11
CA LEU A 54 -57.40 -22.18 -2.03
C LEU A 54 -58.89 -21.86 -1.87
N VAL A 55 -59.29 -20.59 -1.97
CA VAL A 55 -60.71 -20.19 -1.97
C VAL A 55 -61.48 -20.91 -3.07
N GLU A 56 -60.97 -20.93 -4.30
CA GLU A 56 -61.61 -21.65 -5.42
C GLU A 56 -61.72 -23.15 -5.14
N LEU A 57 -60.68 -23.77 -4.58
CA LEU A 57 -60.70 -25.19 -4.24
C LEU A 57 -61.70 -25.52 -3.13
N TYR A 58 -61.81 -24.69 -2.09
CA TYR A 58 -62.81 -24.89 -1.04
C TYR A 58 -64.24 -24.75 -1.58
N GLU A 59 -64.50 -23.82 -2.51
CA GLU A 59 -65.81 -23.74 -3.18
C GLU A 59 -66.15 -25.01 -3.96
N ARG A 60 -65.17 -25.59 -4.66
CA ARG A 60 -65.34 -26.86 -5.38
C ARG A 60 -65.55 -28.04 -4.44
N GLN A 61 -64.83 -28.06 -3.32
CA GLN A 61 -65.02 -29.07 -2.27
C GLN A 61 -66.44 -29.01 -1.69
N ALA A 62 -67.00 -27.81 -1.50
CA ALA A 62 -68.38 -27.62 -1.04
C ALA A 62 -69.44 -28.14 -2.05
N ARG A 63 -69.06 -28.30 -3.32
CA ARG A 63 -69.85 -28.98 -4.37
C ARG A 63 -69.56 -30.48 -4.47
N GLU A 64 -68.89 -31.06 -3.47
CA GLU A 64 -68.51 -32.48 -3.39
C GLU A 64 -67.52 -32.93 -4.49
N GLU A 65 -66.77 -32.01 -5.09
CA GLU A 65 -65.67 -32.36 -5.98
C GLU A 65 -64.48 -32.93 -5.21
N LYS A 66 -63.80 -33.94 -5.79
CA LYS A 66 -62.60 -34.55 -5.18
C LYS A 66 -61.36 -33.66 -5.34
N VAL A 67 -61.17 -32.72 -4.40
CA VAL A 67 -60.07 -31.73 -4.42
C VAL A 67 -59.21 -31.72 -3.15
N GLU A 68 -59.31 -32.72 -2.28
CA GLU A 68 -58.59 -32.76 -0.99
C GLU A 68 -57.06 -32.76 -1.15
N LEU A 69 -56.53 -33.51 -2.13
CA LEU A 69 -55.09 -33.56 -2.40
C LEU A 69 -54.54 -32.21 -2.91
N PRO A 70 -55.16 -31.56 -3.93
CA PRO A 70 -54.81 -30.19 -4.31
C PRO A 70 -54.82 -29.18 -3.15
N ILE A 71 -55.86 -29.21 -2.31
CA ILE A 71 -55.98 -28.32 -1.14
C ILE A 71 -54.78 -28.53 -0.21
N ARG A 72 -54.54 -29.77 0.21
CA ARG A 72 -53.45 -30.10 1.13
C ARG A 72 -52.08 -29.67 0.60
N ASN A 73 -51.82 -29.88 -0.69
CA ASN A 73 -50.55 -29.48 -1.30
C ASN A 73 -50.37 -27.95 -1.29
N LYS A 74 -51.42 -27.18 -1.62
CA LYS A 74 -51.37 -25.73 -1.63
C LYS A 74 -51.29 -25.14 -0.21
N GLU A 75 -52.00 -25.71 0.75
CA GLU A 75 -51.87 -25.36 2.17
C GLU A 75 -50.44 -25.56 2.68
N GLU A 76 -49.81 -26.70 2.34
CA GLU A 76 -48.42 -26.96 2.73
C GLU A 76 -47.46 -25.97 2.07
N GLN A 77 -47.68 -25.65 0.78
CA GLN A 77 -46.87 -24.67 0.06
C GLN A 77 -47.03 -23.27 0.67
N LYS A 78 -48.26 -22.86 1.00
CA LYS A 78 -48.54 -21.57 1.66
C LYS A 78 -47.80 -21.47 2.98
N ARG A 79 -47.89 -22.51 3.81
CA ARG A 79 -47.18 -22.57 5.11
C ARG A 79 -45.67 -22.40 4.96
N ARG A 80 -45.07 -22.96 3.89
CA ARG A 80 -43.63 -22.79 3.60
C ARG A 80 -43.29 -21.34 3.26
N TYR A 81 -44.14 -20.65 2.50
CA TYR A 81 -43.91 -19.23 2.17
C TYR A 81 -44.15 -18.29 3.35
N GLU A 82 -45.14 -18.57 4.20
CA GLU A 82 -45.35 -17.85 5.46
C GLU A 82 -44.14 -17.99 6.39
N GLU A 83 -43.59 -19.20 6.48
CA GLU A 83 -42.36 -19.47 7.24
C GLU A 83 -41.17 -18.69 6.67
N ALA A 84 -40.95 -18.77 5.35
CA ALA A 84 -39.87 -18.07 4.68
C ALA A 84 -40.00 -16.54 4.85
N LYS A 85 -41.22 -16.01 4.85
CA LYS A 85 -41.48 -14.58 5.09
C LYS A 85 -41.04 -14.19 6.50
N ARG A 86 -41.48 -14.94 7.51
CA ARG A 86 -41.12 -14.68 8.92
C ARG A 86 -39.62 -14.75 9.15
N VAL A 87 -38.96 -15.75 8.59
CA VAL A 87 -37.49 -15.88 8.67
C VAL A 87 -36.80 -14.69 8.01
N LEU A 88 -37.23 -14.30 6.81
CA LEU A 88 -36.64 -13.17 6.10
C LEU A 88 -36.84 -11.83 6.85
N GLU A 89 -37.99 -11.62 7.50
CA GLU A 89 -38.24 -10.44 8.34
C GLU A 89 -37.27 -10.38 9.54
N GLU A 90 -37.04 -11.52 10.21
CA GLU A 90 -36.09 -11.60 11.32
C GLU A 90 -34.66 -11.39 10.84
N GLU A 91 -34.25 -11.97 9.71
CA GLU A 91 -32.93 -11.79 9.12
C GLU A 91 -32.66 -10.31 8.79
N ILE A 92 -33.61 -9.63 8.13
CA ILE A 92 -33.48 -8.21 7.79
C ILE A 92 -33.26 -7.37 9.05
N LYS A 93 -34.04 -7.63 10.10
CA LYS A 93 -33.94 -6.91 11.38
C LYS A 93 -32.60 -7.15 12.07
N GLN A 94 -32.11 -8.38 12.07
CA GLN A 94 -30.83 -8.73 12.69
C GLN A 94 -29.65 -8.13 11.93
N GLU A 95 -29.68 -8.15 10.59
CA GLU A 95 -28.60 -7.59 9.75
C GLU A 95 -28.44 -6.07 9.90
N GLN A 96 -29.50 -5.36 10.26
CA GLN A 96 -29.47 -3.93 10.54
C GLN A 96 -28.92 -3.60 11.94
N SER A 97 -28.90 -4.58 12.86
CA SER A 97 -28.42 -4.38 14.23
C SER A 97 -26.89 -4.47 14.30
N LEU A 98 -26.22 -3.36 14.02
CA LEU A 98 -24.76 -3.25 14.11
C LEU A 98 -24.31 -2.91 15.54
N SER A 99 -23.42 -3.75 16.09
CA SER A 99 -22.69 -3.49 17.33
C SER A 99 -21.21 -3.28 17.05
N ILE A 100 -20.58 -2.41 17.83
CA ILE A 100 -19.13 -2.17 17.80
C ILE A 100 -18.56 -2.70 19.10
N SER A 101 -17.56 -3.56 19.01
CA SER A 101 -16.69 -3.89 20.14
C SER A 101 -15.51 -2.91 20.19
N MET A 102 -15.00 -2.63 21.39
CA MET A 102 -13.76 -1.87 21.53
C MET A 102 -12.63 -2.56 20.75
N PRO A 103 -11.94 -1.85 19.85
CA PRO A 103 -10.83 -2.43 19.10
C PRO A 103 -9.63 -2.69 20.02
N GLU A 104 -8.87 -3.73 19.69
CA GLU A 104 -7.62 -4.07 20.37
C GLU A 104 -6.46 -3.30 19.74
N LEU A 105 -5.66 -2.60 20.56
CA LEU A 105 -4.47 -1.89 20.08
C LEU A 105 -3.34 -2.91 19.80
N LEU A 106 -3.08 -3.18 18.52
CA LEU A 106 -2.02 -4.11 18.12
C LEU A 106 -0.62 -3.47 18.12
N THR A 107 -0.49 -2.26 17.57
CA THR A 107 0.80 -1.55 17.47
C THR A 107 0.60 -0.06 17.20
N VAL A 108 1.64 0.73 17.48
CA VAL A 108 1.69 2.16 17.16
C VAL A 108 2.90 2.41 16.27
N ILE A 109 2.64 2.99 15.09
CA ILE A 109 3.70 3.36 14.14
C ILE A 109 3.92 4.86 14.25
N HIS A 110 5.09 5.26 14.74
CA HIS A 110 5.50 6.65 14.73
C HIS A 110 6.15 6.97 13.38
N VAL A 111 5.39 7.62 12.49
CA VAL A 111 5.92 8.10 11.21
C VAL A 111 6.61 9.43 11.45
N ILE A 112 7.95 9.39 11.46
CA ILE A 112 8.77 10.61 11.47
C ILE A 112 9.06 10.94 10.01
N PRO A 113 8.53 12.04 9.46
CA PRO A 113 8.98 12.49 8.15
C PRO A 113 10.48 12.74 8.25
N GLU A 114 11.23 12.08 7.36
CA GLU A 114 12.67 12.30 7.26
C GLU A 114 12.86 13.78 6.90
N ARG A 115 13.33 14.60 7.84
CA ARG A 115 13.94 15.88 7.48
C ARG A 115 15.22 15.48 6.76
N SER A 116 15.12 15.36 5.44
CA SER A 116 16.32 15.22 4.62
C SER A 116 17.06 16.55 4.69
N ASP A 117 18.13 16.60 5.48
CA ASP A 117 19.19 17.59 5.27
C ASP A 117 19.96 17.30 3.96
N MET A 118 19.67 16.17 3.30
CA MET A 118 20.17 15.78 1.98
C MET A 118 19.14 16.17 0.90
N VAL A 119 18.86 17.46 0.76
CA VAL A 119 18.20 17.96 -0.45
C VAL A 119 19.22 17.88 -1.57
N GLU A 120 18.91 17.11 -2.61
CA GLU A 120 19.69 17.10 -3.85
C GLU A 120 19.61 18.50 -4.47
N ASP A 121 20.77 19.15 -4.60
CA ASP A 121 20.91 20.48 -5.17
C ASP A 121 21.84 20.34 -6.38
N GLU A 122 21.26 20.41 -7.57
CA GLU A 122 21.96 20.24 -8.85
C GLU A 122 23.16 21.17 -8.97
N GLU A 123 23.11 22.36 -8.37
CA GLU A 123 24.22 23.31 -8.40
C GLU A 123 25.40 22.82 -7.54
N ILE A 124 25.10 22.29 -6.35
CA ILE A 124 26.10 21.71 -5.43
C ILE A 124 26.75 20.47 -6.05
N GLU A 125 25.97 19.60 -6.67
CA GLU A 125 26.47 18.40 -7.36
C GLU A 125 27.39 18.76 -8.53
N ARG A 126 26.97 19.71 -9.36
CA ARG A 126 27.79 20.21 -10.48
C ARG A 126 29.12 20.79 -10.00
N MET A 127 29.11 21.59 -8.92
CA MET A 127 30.33 22.14 -8.33
C MET A 127 31.24 21.04 -7.76
N GLY A 128 30.68 20.01 -7.11
CA GLY A 128 31.43 18.85 -6.64
C GLY A 128 32.12 18.10 -7.77
N MET A 129 31.38 17.84 -8.86
CA MET A 129 31.91 17.21 -10.08
C MET A 129 33.07 18.02 -10.68
N GLU A 130 32.92 19.35 -10.80
CA GLU A 130 34.00 20.20 -11.30
C GLU A 130 35.27 20.10 -10.45
N ILE A 131 35.13 20.09 -9.11
CA ILE A 131 36.26 20.00 -8.18
C ILE A 131 36.96 18.66 -8.33
N ALA A 132 36.21 17.55 -8.38
CA ALA A 132 36.75 16.22 -8.59
C ALA A 132 37.51 16.12 -9.93
N MET A 133 36.90 16.58 -11.03
CA MET A 133 37.51 16.59 -12.36
C MET A 133 38.78 17.45 -12.41
N LYS A 134 38.79 18.63 -11.77
CA LYS A 134 39.96 19.50 -11.68
C LYS A 134 41.09 18.84 -10.90
N TYR A 135 40.77 18.21 -9.77
CA TYR A 135 41.75 17.48 -8.96
C TYR A 135 42.39 16.34 -9.76
N GLU A 136 41.59 15.50 -10.43
CA GLU A 136 42.09 14.39 -11.25
C GLU A 136 43.04 14.87 -12.35
N LYS A 137 42.67 15.94 -13.07
CA LYS A 137 43.54 16.57 -14.08
C LYS A 137 44.83 17.11 -13.48
N ALA A 138 44.77 17.79 -12.33
CA ALA A 138 45.95 18.33 -11.64
C ALA A 138 46.94 17.23 -11.20
N GLN A 139 46.43 16.03 -10.90
CA GLN A 139 47.24 14.86 -10.58
C GLN A 139 47.78 14.14 -11.84
N GLY A 140 47.54 14.70 -13.03
CA GLY A 140 48.00 14.17 -14.31
C GLY A 140 47.21 12.94 -14.78
N ARG A 141 45.95 12.83 -14.38
CA ARG A 141 45.02 11.79 -14.85
C ARG A 141 44.07 12.36 -15.91
N MET A 142 43.38 11.47 -16.61
CA MET A 142 42.41 11.82 -17.66
C MET A 142 41.01 11.42 -17.21
N PRO A 143 40.29 12.30 -16.49
CA PRO A 143 38.94 12.02 -16.03
C PRO A 143 37.91 12.28 -17.14
N GLU A 144 36.91 11.41 -17.20
CA GLU A 144 35.78 11.40 -18.12
C GLU A 144 34.50 11.35 -17.29
N ASP A 145 33.54 12.25 -17.57
CA ASP A 145 32.23 12.25 -16.93
C ASP A 145 31.33 11.20 -17.58
N VAL A 146 30.85 10.26 -16.77
CA VAL A 146 29.96 9.16 -17.15
C VAL A 146 28.74 9.06 -16.23
N SER A 147 28.43 10.13 -15.48
CA SER A 147 27.32 10.20 -14.51
C SER A 147 25.97 9.83 -15.16
N ASN A 148 25.75 10.25 -16.41
CA ASN A 148 24.54 9.95 -17.18
C ASN A 148 24.48 8.52 -17.77
N GLU A 149 25.52 7.70 -17.61
CA GLU A 149 25.55 6.32 -18.14
C GLU A 149 25.01 5.27 -17.16
N ASN A 150 24.62 5.68 -15.93
CA ASN A 150 24.08 4.80 -14.89
C ASN A 150 24.99 3.60 -14.55
N LEU A 151 26.31 3.82 -14.52
CA LEU A 151 27.31 2.77 -14.29
C LEU A 151 27.56 2.49 -12.80
N GLY A 152 27.01 3.32 -11.90
CA GLY A 152 27.19 3.29 -10.45
C GLY A 152 28.47 3.99 -9.96
N PHE A 153 28.95 4.96 -10.74
CA PHE A 153 30.00 5.94 -10.44
C PHE A 153 29.88 7.10 -11.45
N ASP A 154 30.36 8.29 -11.09
CA ASP A 154 30.21 9.50 -11.91
C ASP A 154 31.37 9.75 -12.86
N ILE A 155 32.60 9.43 -12.44
CA ILE A 155 33.82 9.75 -13.19
C ILE A 155 34.64 8.49 -13.43
N ARG A 156 35.05 8.29 -14.69
CA ARG A 156 36.07 7.32 -15.07
C ARG A 156 37.38 8.05 -15.32
N SER A 157 38.38 7.83 -14.47
CA SER A 157 39.67 8.52 -14.56
C SER A 157 40.80 7.55 -14.85
N LYS A 158 41.48 7.76 -15.98
CA LYS A 158 42.65 6.96 -16.38
C LYS A 158 43.93 7.58 -15.85
N GLY A 159 44.74 6.78 -15.16
CA GLY A 159 46.01 7.17 -14.59
C GLY A 159 47.12 7.33 -15.64
N LYS A 160 48.35 7.59 -15.15
CA LYS A 160 49.53 7.78 -16.01
C LYS A 160 50.01 6.47 -16.64
N SER A 161 49.81 5.34 -15.95
CA SER A 161 49.97 4.00 -16.53
C SER A 161 48.67 3.57 -17.21
N LYS A 162 48.77 2.80 -18.31
CA LYS A 162 47.59 2.25 -19.02
C LYS A 162 46.71 1.34 -18.15
N GLU A 163 47.23 0.88 -17.01
CA GLU A 163 46.58 -0.08 -16.12
C GLU A 163 45.87 0.58 -14.92
N GLU A 164 46.15 1.85 -14.60
CA GLU A 164 45.44 2.54 -13.51
C GLU A 164 44.13 3.12 -14.03
N ILE A 165 43.00 2.54 -13.62
CA ILE A 165 41.66 3.09 -13.87
C ILE A 165 41.00 3.30 -12.51
N ARG A 166 40.45 4.51 -12.31
CA ARG A 166 39.65 4.88 -11.15
C ARG A 166 38.20 5.06 -11.55
N TYR A 167 37.31 4.42 -10.81
CA TYR A 167 35.87 4.60 -10.85
C TYR A 167 35.50 5.44 -9.64
N ILE A 168 35.12 6.70 -9.88
CA ILE A 168 34.97 7.70 -8.83
C ILE A 168 33.49 8.08 -8.72
N GLU A 169 32.94 7.90 -7.52
CA GLU A 169 31.65 8.44 -7.10
C GLU A 169 31.86 9.77 -6.38
N VAL A 170 31.11 10.82 -6.74
CA VAL A 170 31.26 12.16 -6.19
C VAL A 170 30.02 12.51 -5.36
N LYS A 171 30.22 12.78 -4.06
CA LYS A 171 29.17 13.28 -3.17
C LYS A 171 29.51 14.68 -2.70
N ALA A 172 28.61 15.63 -2.98
CA ALA A 172 28.81 17.03 -2.66
C ALA A 172 27.83 17.50 -1.57
N ARG A 173 28.27 18.43 -0.73
CA ARG A 173 27.45 19.04 0.33
C ARG A 173 27.75 20.54 0.46
N ALA A 174 26.69 21.33 0.62
CA ALA A 174 26.83 22.78 0.86
C ALA A 174 27.62 23.09 2.15
N LYS A 175 27.47 22.25 3.18
CA LYS A 175 28.20 22.24 4.46
C LYS A 175 28.73 20.84 4.77
N GLU A 176 29.37 20.61 5.91
CA GLU A 176 29.66 19.25 6.37
C GLU A 176 28.38 18.50 6.77
N GLY A 177 28.36 17.20 6.49
CA GLY A 177 27.23 16.32 6.81
C GLY A 177 27.39 14.94 6.18
N ASP A 178 26.45 14.06 6.53
CA ASP A 178 26.48 12.67 6.07
C ASP A 178 26.29 12.55 4.55
N VAL A 179 26.98 11.58 3.97
CA VAL A 179 26.83 11.18 2.56
C VAL A 179 26.25 9.77 2.48
N ALA A 180 25.34 9.56 1.53
CA ALA A 180 24.72 8.27 1.30
C ALA A 180 25.17 7.74 -0.07
N LEU A 181 25.51 6.45 -0.12
CA LEU A 181 25.71 5.73 -1.38
C LEU A 181 24.43 5.00 -1.74
N THR A 182 24.03 5.05 -3.00
CA THR A 182 22.92 4.23 -3.48
C THR A 182 23.31 2.74 -3.46
N PRO A 183 22.34 1.81 -3.47
CA PRO A 183 22.67 0.38 -3.52
C PRO A 183 23.56 0.02 -4.72
N ASN A 184 23.30 0.61 -5.90
CA ASN A 184 24.12 0.37 -7.10
C ASN A 184 25.57 0.81 -6.87
N GLU A 185 25.79 2.04 -6.39
CA GLU A 185 27.13 2.56 -6.05
C GLU A 185 27.84 1.67 -5.03
N TRP A 186 27.14 1.26 -3.97
CA TRP A 186 27.71 0.39 -2.93
C TRP A 186 28.11 -0.98 -3.48
N PHE A 187 27.29 -1.58 -4.37
CA PHE A 187 27.64 -2.82 -5.04
C PHE A 187 28.83 -2.66 -5.99
N LYS A 188 28.95 -1.53 -6.69
CA LYS A 188 30.12 -1.24 -7.53
C LYS A 188 31.36 -1.03 -6.69
N ALA A 189 31.27 -0.33 -5.57
CA ALA A 189 32.37 -0.18 -4.61
C ALA A 189 32.88 -1.54 -4.13
N LYS A 190 31.97 -2.45 -3.73
CA LYS A 190 32.33 -3.83 -3.34
C LYS A 190 32.96 -4.63 -4.47
N ARG A 191 32.52 -4.41 -5.71
CA ARG A 191 33.01 -5.13 -6.90
C ARG A 191 34.38 -4.64 -7.36
N PHE A 192 34.59 -3.33 -7.38
CA PHE A 192 35.77 -2.69 -7.97
C PHE A 192 36.84 -2.33 -6.93
N LYS A 193 36.52 -2.37 -5.63
CA LYS A 193 37.48 -2.30 -4.52
C LYS A 193 38.51 -1.18 -4.66
N GLU A 194 39.79 -1.50 -4.84
CA GLU A 194 40.91 -0.55 -4.95
C GLU A 194 40.83 0.32 -6.20
N SER A 195 40.07 -0.09 -7.22
CA SER A 195 39.76 0.74 -8.37
C SER A 195 38.56 1.67 -8.14
N TYR A 196 37.81 1.52 -7.05
CA TYR A 196 36.68 2.39 -6.71
C TYR A 196 37.07 3.45 -5.67
N TRP A 197 36.60 4.67 -5.89
CA TRP A 197 36.93 5.82 -5.07
C TRP A 197 35.65 6.60 -4.75
N LEU A 198 35.53 7.06 -3.51
CA LEU A 198 34.50 8.01 -3.09
C LEU A 198 35.17 9.37 -2.85
N TYR A 199 34.72 10.37 -3.58
CA TYR A 199 35.16 11.76 -3.45
C TYR A 199 34.05 12.53 -2.75
N VAL A 200 34.31 13.00 -1.53
CA VAL A 200 33.36 13.82 -0.76
C VAL A 200 33.82 15.26 -0.78
N VAL A 201 33.00 16.16 -1.32
CA VAL A 201 33.26 17.60 -1.33
C VAL A 201 32.38 18.27 -0.30
N ALA A 202 32.97 18.70 0.81
CA ALA A 202 32.28 19.45 1.87
C ALA A 202 32.46 20.96 1.68
N ASN A 203 31.56 21.76 2.26
CA ASN A 203 31.64 23.22 2.29
C ASN A 203 31.73 23.86 0.90
N VAL A 204 31.02 23.29 -0.09
CA VAL A 204 31.12 23.62 -1.52
C VAL A 204 30.90 25.11 -1.83
N VAL A 205 30.05 25.81 -1.06
CA VAL A 205 29.70 27.21 -1.34
C VAL A 205 30.74 28.20 -0.80
N MET A 206 31.42 27.87 0.30
CA MET A 206 32.29 28.81 1.02
C MET A 206 33.77 28.49 0.85
N ASN A 207 34.17 27.27 1.21
CA ASN A 207 35.56 26.83 1.19
C ASN A 207 35.62 25.32 0.92
N PRO A 208 35.51 24.92 -0.36
CA PRO A 208 35.38 23.51 -0.70
C PRO A 208 36.56 22.69 -0.23
N THR A 209 36.28 21.60 0.47
CA THR A 209 37.29 20.64 0.93
C THR A 209 36.98 19.28 0.32
N LEU A 210 37.93 18.73 -0.44
CA LEU A 210 37.82 17.42 -1.08
C LEU A 210 38.46 16.34 -0.19
N TYR A 211 37.65 15.38 0.21
CA TYR A 211 38.07 14.15 0.89
C TYR A 211 38.05 13.00 -0.11
N ILE A 212 39.11 12.19 -0.10
CA ILE A 212 39.31 11.12 -1.07
C ILE A 212 39.45 9.79 -0.32
N ILE A 213 38.54 8.86 -0.60
CA ILE A 213 38.48 7.56 0.07
C ILE A 213 38.61 6.48 -1.00
N ASN A 214 39.67 5.67 -0.92
CA ASN A 214 39.83 4.49 -1.76
C ASN A 214 39.11 3.30 -1.14
N ASN A 215 38.52 2.44 -1.96
CA ASN A 215 37.82 1.23 -1.50
C ASN A 215 36.88 1.54 -0.31
N PRO A 216 35.88 2.44 -0.49
CA PRO A 216 34.99 2.84 0.59
C PRO A 216 34.20 1.65 1.17
N ALA A 217 34.04 0.56 0.40
CA ALA A 217 33.40 -0.67 0.85
C ALA A 217 34.13 -1.38 2.00
N GLU A 218 35.46 -1.28 2.06
CA GLU A 218 36.28 -1.90 3.11
C GLU A 218 36.80 -0.85 4.13
N ASN A 219 36.90 0.42 3.72
CA ASN A 219 37.49 1.48 4.56
C ASN A 219 36.48 2.37 5.31
N LEU A 220 35.16 2.22 5.07
CA LEU A 220 34.13 2.95 5.81
C LEU A 220 33.27 2.00 6.64
N SER A 221 33.02 2.37 7.89
CA SER A 221 31.95 1.78 8.70
C SER A 221 30.62 2.43 8.28
N VAL A 222 29.84 1.74 7.46
CA VAL A 222 28.53 2.24 6.99
C VAL A 222 27.38 1.60 7.77
N GLU A 223 26.36 2.39 8.10
CA GLU A 223 25.09 1.89 8.61
C GLU A 223 24.17 1.50 7.43
N GLU A 224 23.89 0.22 7.26
CA GLU A 224 22.98 -0.25 6.21
C GLU A 224 21.52 0.07 6.58
N LYS A 225 20.99 1.17 6.05
CA LYS A 225 19.56 1.53 6.17
C LYS A 225 18.76 0.82 5.09
N ILE A 226 18.27 -0.39 5.37
CA ILE A 226 17.42 -1.16 4.45
C ILE A 226 16.01 -0.54 4.43
N LYS A 227 15.71 0.28 3.41
CA LYS A 227 14.34 0.72 3.09
C LYS A 227 13.68 -0.34 2.19
N VAL A 228 13.04 -1.36 2.77
CA VAL A 228 12.25 -2.33 1.98
C VAL A 228 10.98 -1.66 1.47
N VAL A 229 10.95 -1.28 0.18
CA VAL A 229 9.73 -0.86 -0.50
C VAL A 229 9.04 -2.10 -1.06
N ARG A 230 7.87 -2.46 -0.52
CA ARG A 230 7.01 -3.51 -1.09
C ARG A 230 5.97 -2.87 -2.00
N PHE A 231 5.86 -3.36 -3.23
CA PHE A 231 4.77 -2.99 -4.13
C PHE A 231 3.63 -4.00 -3.97
N LEU A 232 2.50 -3.52 -3.46
CA LEU A 232 1.28 -4.30 -3.41
C LEU A 232 0.59 -4.18 -4.78
N VAL A 233 0.31 -5.30 -5.44
CA VAL A 233 -0.52 -5.30 -6.67
C VAL A 233 -1.92 -5.75 -6.28
N PRO A 234 -2.92 -4.84 -6.30
CA PRO A 234 -4.30 -5.19 -5.97
C PRO A 234 -4.85 -6.31 -6.86
N VAL A 235 -5.78 -7.09 -6.31
CA VAL A 235 -6.31 -8.29 -6.97
C VAL A 235 -7.02 -7.97 -8.28
N ASP A 236 -7.76 -6.87 -8.31
CA ASP A 236 -8.43 -6.33 -9.48
C ASP A 236 -7.44 -5.93 -10.59
N VAL A 237 -6.28 -5.38 -10.23
CA VAL A 237 -5.26 -4.94 -11.20
C VAL A 237 -4.63 -6.13 -11.93
N TRP A 238 -4.18 -7.17 -11.21
CA TRP A 238 -3.54 -8.31 -11.87
C TRP A 238 -4.55 -9.26 -12.51
N LYS A 239 -5.78 -9.38 -11.99
CA LYS A 239 -6.85 -10.12 -12.68
C LYS A 239 -7.32 -9.42 -13.95
N GLY A 240 -7.33 -8.08 -13.98
CA GLY A 240 -7.72 -7.30 -15.15
C GLY A 240 -6.69 -7.35 -16.29
N LYS A 241 -5.40 -7.54 -15.96
CA LYS A 241 -4.30 -7.61 -16.95
C LYS A 241 -3.79 -9.02 -17.22
N GLY A 242 -4.07 -9.98 -16.35
CA GLY A 242 -3.60 -11.35 -16.46
C GLY A 242 -4.43 -12.18 -17.43
N VAL A 243 -3.76 -12.88 -18.35
CA VAL A 243 -4.40 -13.90 -19.19
C VAL A 243 -4.44 -15.20 -18.40
N LYS A 244 -5.63 -15.81 -18.29
CA LYS A 244 -5.77 -17.14 -17.68
C LYS A 244 -5.23 -18.20 -18.64
N ALA A 245 -4.39 -19.09 -18.12
CA ALA A 245 -3.97 -20.32 -18.81
C ALA A 245 -5.12 -21.33 -18.85
#